data_AF-A0A1Q7V0B1-F1
#
_entry.id   AF-A0A1Q7V0B1-F1
#
_cell.length_a   1.000
_cell.length_b   1.000
_cell.length_c   1.000
_cell.angle_alpha   90.00
_cell.angle_beta   90.00
_cell.angle_gamma   90.00
#
_symmetry.space_group_name_H-M   'P 1'
#
loop_
_entity.id
_entity.type
_entity.pdbx_description
1 polymer ?
#
loop_
_entity_poly.entity_id
_entity_poly.type
_entity_poly.pdbx_seq_one_letter_code
_entity_poly.pdbx_strand_id
1 'polypeptide(L)'
;MSWIDKYKPIARKYLDDTRAWLAWREQNGSAKSPAEIRSALEKLRTLKLQKPTAISAEVLLAERTLANQLDQAEKTERSVRQKQHQDLVAREMPQLNAALESYRRLAAVYDFTGAASAIRKVKVTEPSLRETQRNYQNAADWLAEWKATLINDLNAHNYNGAVIVSDTQYNGIAGATANKLKMKVPYGSAETTWVKVPATTLVTVSSSFATDADRQWRCGVFAWTIGQTNAARQLFDAACSAKPSYIEARKFFDQTKP
;
A
#
# COMPACT_ATOMS: atom_id res chain seq x y z
N MET A 1 -24.81 -7.52 -76.53
CA MET A 1 -25.19 -7.32 -75.11
C MET A 1 -24.13 -7.77 -74.09
N SER A 2 -22.86 -8.01 -74.48
CA SER A 2 -21.81 -8.59 -73.60
C SER A 2 -21.27 -7.65 -72.49
N TRP A 3 -21.43 -6.33 -72.62
CA TRP A 3 -20.88 -5.37 -71.64
C TRP A 3 -21.70 -5.28 -70.35
N ILE A 4 -23.01 -5.53 -70.42
CA ILE A 4 -23.94 -5.47 -69.27
C ILE A 4 -23.61 -6.60 -68.27
N ASP A 5 -23.32 -7.79 -68.77
CA ASP A 5 -22.98 -8.96 -67.92
C ASP A 5 -21.66 -8.77 -67.17
N LYS A 6 -20.72 -7.99 -67.73
CA LYS A 6 -19.47 -7.63 -67.06
C LYS A 6 -19.65 -6.54 -65.99
N TYR A 7 -20.60 -5.63 -66.17
CA TYR A 7 -20.86 -4.52 -65.25
C TYR A 7 -21.77 -4.89 -64.07
N LYS A 8 -22.74 -5.78 -64.29
CA LYS A 8 -23.72 -6.21 -63.27
C LYS A 8 -23.09 -6.70 -61.95
N PRO A 9 -22.04 -7.54 -61.93
CA PRO A 9 -21.40 -7.97 -60.69
C PRO A 9 -20.61 -6.85 -59.99
N ILE A 10 -20.09 -5.87 -60.74
CA ILE A 10 -19.39 -4.71 -60.17
C ILE A 10 -20.40 -3.79 -59.48
N ALA A 11 -21.50 -3.47 -60.16
CA ALA A 11 -22.58 -2.63 -59.61
C ALA A 11 -23.19 -3.25 -58.34
N ARG A 12 -23.41 -4.57 -58.34
CA ARG A 12 -23.96 -5.28 -57.18
C ARG A 12 -23.04 -5.19 -55.95
N LYS A 13 -21.73 -5.34 -56.14
CA LYS A 13 -20.73 -5.21 -55.07
C LYS A 13 -20.70 -3.79 -54.48
N TYR A 14 -20.75 -2.76 -55.33
CA TYR A 14 -20.83 -1.37 -54.86
C TYR A 14 -22.08 -1.12 -54.03
N LEU A 15 -23.24 -1.64 -54.45
CA LEU A 15 -24.49 -1.51 -53.69
C LEU A 15 -24.43 -2.22 -52.34
N ASP A 16 -23.79 -3.40 -52.27
CA ASP A 16 -23.65 -4.17 -51.04
C ASP A 16 -22.70 -3.46 -50.04
N ASP A 17 -21.55 -2.96 -50.50
CA ASP A 17 -20.62 -2.15 -49.70
C ASP A 17 -21.30 -0.85 -49.20
N THR A 18 -22.10 -0.19 -50.06
CA THR A 18 -22.84 1.04 -49.69
C THR A 18 -23.86 0.76 -48.59
N ARG A 19 -24.62 -0.35 -48.71
CA ARG A 19 -25.61 -0.73 -47.69
C ARG A 19 -24.96 -1.07 -46.37
N ALA A 20 -23.85 -1.81 -46.38
CA ALA A 20 -23.10 -2.13 -45.18
C ALA A 20 -22.56 -0.87 -44.48
N TRP A 21 -22.02 0.08 -45.26
CA TRP A 21 -21.55 1.36 -44.75
C TRP A 21 -22.67 2.22 -44.13
N LEU A 22 -23.80 2.36 -44.83
CA LEU A 22 -24.95 3.13 -44.34
C LEU A 22 -25.54 2.52 -43.06
N ALA A 23 -25.70 1.20 -43.01
CA ALA A 23 -26.20 0.51 -41.83
C ALA A 23 -25.28 0.71 -40.61
N TRP A 24 -23.96 0.65 -40.81
CA TRP A 24 -23.01 0.96 -39.74
C TRP A 24 -23.13 2.41 -39.27
N ARG A 25 -23.23 3.38 -40.21
CA ARG A 25 -23.32 4.81 -39.89
C ARG A 25 -24.60 5.16 -39.15
N GLU A 26 -25.73 4.56 -39.53
CA GLU A 26 -27.01 4.76 -38.84
C GLU A 26 -26.96 4.29 -37.38
N GLN A 27 -26.33 3.15 -37.14
CA GLN A 27 -26.26 2.55 -35.80
C GLN A 27 -25.17 3.15 -34.91
N ASN A 28 -24.07 3.65 -35.48
CA ASN A 28 -22.87 4.02 -34.72
C ASN A 28 -22.39 5.47 -34.96
N GLY A 29 -22.99 6.20 -35.90
CA GLY A 29 -22.60 7.57 -36.24
C GLY A 29 -22.88 8.60 -35.14
N SER A 30 -23.66 8.25 -34.13
CA SER A 30 -23.99 9.07 -32.97
C SER A 30 -23.19 8.75 -31.71
N ALA A 31 -22.18 7.85 -31.79
CA ALA A 31 -21.34 7.47 -30.67
C ALA A 31 -20.61 8.69 -30.08
N LYS A 32 -20.78 8.94 -28.77
CA LYS A 32 -20.21 10.12 -28.08
C LYS A 32 -19.31 9.75 -26.91
N SER A 33 -19.61 8.65 -26.22
CA SER A 33 -18.77 8.17 -25.12
C SER A 33 -17.59 7.33 -25.63
N PRO A 34 -16.47 7.26 -24.90
CA PRO A 34 -15.31 6.45 -25.31
C PRO A 34 -15.65 4.96 -25.46
N ALA A 35 -16.58 4.44 -24.65
CA ALA A 35 -17.07 3.07 -24.76
C ALA A 35 -17.87 2.84 -26.06
N GLU A 36 -18.74 3.78 -26.42
CA GLU A 36 -19.49 3.74 -27.68
C GLU A 36 -18.57 3.89 -28.88
N ILE A 37 -17.60 4.82 -28.83
CA ILE A 37 -16.61 5.03 -29.91
C ILE A 37 -15.76 3.77 -30.09
N ARG A 38 -15.31 3.13 -29.00
CA ARG A 38 -14.57 1.86 -29.06
C ARG A 38 -15.42 0.74 -29.68
N SER A 39 -16.69 0.63 -29.29
CA SER A 39 -17.61 -0.34 -29.88
C SER A 39 -17.87 -0.07 -31.37
N ALA A 40 -18.06 1.19 -31.75
CA ALA A 40 -18.26 1.64 -33.13
C ALA A 40 -17.06 1.31 -34.01
N LEU A 41 -15.84 1.55 -33.50
CA LEU A 41 -14.58 1.27 -34.17
C LEU A 41 -14.35 -0.24 -34.35
N GLU A 42 -14.63 -1.06 -33.33
CA GLU A 42 -14.58 -2.52 -33.46
C GLU A 42 -15.56 -3.03 -34.53
N LYS A 43 -16.82 -2.56 -34.50
CA LYS A 43 -17.82 -2.89 -35.52
C LYS A 43 -17.39 -2.43 -36.91
N LEU A 44 -16.76 -1.25 -37.04
CA LEU A 44 -16.26 -0.73 -38.31
C LEU A 44 -15.18 -1.65 -38.90
N ARG A 45 -14.24 -2.11 -38.07
CA ARG A 45 -13.15 -3.02 -38.48
C ARG A 45 -13.64 -4.39 -38.93
N THR A 46 -14.82 -4.81 -38.47
CA THR A 46 -15.44 -6.07 -38.94
C THR A 46 -16.10 -5.97 -40.32
N LEU A 47 -16.28 -4.76 -40.87
CA LEU A 47 -16.83 -4.58 -42.22
C LEU A 47 -15.83 -5.10 -43.26
N LYS A 48 -16.16 -6.24 -43.88
CA LYS A 48 -15.38 -6.81 -44.98
C LYS A 48 -15.75 -6.14 -46.31
N LEU A 49 -15.15 -4.99 -46.59
CA LEU A 49 -15.32 -4.29 -47.87
C LEU A 49 -14.53 -4.99 -48.98
N GLN A 50 -15.13 -5.12 -50.17
CA GLN A 50 -14.47 -5.76 -51.30
C GLN A 50 -13.87 -4.74 -52.27
N LYS A 51 -12.54 -4.61 -52.25
CA LYS A 51 -11.66 -3.77 -53.12
C LYS A 51 -11.57 -2.27 -52.76
N PRO A 52 -10.49 -1.58 -53.18
CA PRO A 52 -10.33 -0.13 -52.98
C PRO A 52 -11.33 0.67 -53.83
N THR A 53 -12.48 0.96 -53.24
CA THR A 53 -13.54 1.83 -53.79
C THR A 53 -13.57 3.16 -53.04
N ALA A 54 -14.31 4.17 -53.52
CA ALA A 54 -14.50 5.43 -52.79
C ALA A 54 -15.07 5.22 -51.37
N ILE A 55 -15.94 4.20 -51.20
CA ILE A 55 -16.52 3.82 -49.89
C ILE A 55 -15.44 3.28 -48.95
N SER A 56 -14.50 2.49 -49.46
CA SER A 56 -13.36 2.01 -48.67
C SER A 56 -12.48 3.17 -48.17
N ALA A 57 -12.33 4.24 -48.96
CA ALA A 57 -11.60 5.43 -48.55
C ALA A 57 -12.36 6.22 -47.45
N GLU A 58 -13.69 6.34 -47.56
CA GLU A 58 -14.52 6.93 -46.49
C GLU A 58 -14.46 6.12 -45.19
N VAL A 59 -14.50 4.79 -45.29
CA VAL A 59 -14.40 3.89 -44.13
C VAL A 59 -13.04 4.02 -43.46
N LEU A 60 -11.94 4.08 -44.22
CA LEU A 60 -10.59 4.32 -43.68
C LEU A 60 -10.48 5.70 -43.02
N LEU A 61 -11.08 6.74 -43.60
CA LEU A 61 -11.12 8.07 -43.01
C LEU A 61 -11.90 8.07 -41.70
N ALA A 62 -13.05 7.41 -41.67
CA ALA A 62 -13.88 7.28 -40.48
C ALA A 62 -13.17 6.48 -39.38
N GLU A 63 -12.46 5.40 -39.75
CA GLU A 63 -11.65 4.63 -38.80
C GLU A 63 -10.59 5.50 -38.15
N ARG A 64 -9.80 6.24 -38.96
CA ARG A 64 -8.77 7.15 -38.43
C ARG A 64 -9.36 8.23 -37.54
N THR A 65 -10.51 8.78 -37.92
CA THR A 65 -11.20 9.82 -37.15
C THR A 65 -11.67 9.29 -35.80
N LEU A 66 -12.34 8.13 -35.77
CA LEU A 66 -12.78 7.48 -34.54
C LEU A 66 -11.62 7.04 -33.66
N ALA A 67 -10.54 6.51 -34.25
CA ALA A 67 -9.33 6.13 -33.52
C ALA A 67 -8.69 7.35 -32.83
N ASN A 68 -8.58 8.47 -33.53
CA ASN A 68 -8.05 9.71 -32.97
C ASN A 68 -8.97 10.28 -31.87
N GLN A 69 -10.29 10.23 -32.06
CA GLN A 69 -11.25 10.65 -31.04
C GLN A 69 -11.17 9.79 -29.78
N LEU A 70 -11.04 8.48 -29.94
CA LEU A 70 -10.85 7.56 -28.81
C LEU A 70 -9.54 7.84 -28.06
N ASP A 71 -8.43 7.99 -28.78
CA ASP A 71 -7.13 8.31 -28.17
C ASP A 71 -7.16 9.64 -27.41
N GLN A 72 -7.76 10.69 -27.99
CA GLN A 72 -7.94 11.98 -27.31
C GLN A 72 -8.84 11.89 -26.08
N ALA A 73 -9.93 11.14 -26.17
CA ALA A 73 -10.83 10.94 -25.04
C ALA A 73 -10.17 10.13 -23.91
N GLU A 74 -9.43 9.06 -24.25
CA GLU A 74 -8.67 8.28 -23.28
C GLU A 74 -7.56 9.10 -22.61
N LYS A 75 -6.82 9.92 -23.38
CA LYS A 75 -5.82 10.84 -22.83
C LYS A 75 -6.44 11.85 -21.88
N THR A 76 -7.58 12.41 -22.24
CA THR A 76 -8.33 13.36 -21.41
C THR A 76 -8.80 12.69 -20.12
N GLU A 77 -9.43 11.50 -20.20
CA GLU A 77 -9.85 10.75 -19.02
C GLU A 77 -8.69 10.40 -18.11
N ARG A 78 -7.55 9.94 -18.66
CA ARG A 78 -6.35 9.65 -17.88
C ARG A 78 -5.83 10.89 -17.17
N SER A 79 -5.78 12.03 -17.86
CA SER A 79 -5.37 13.31 -17.27
C SER A 79 -6.30 13.75 -16.14
N VAL A 80 -7.63 13.64 -16.34
CA VAL A 80 -8.62 13.96 -15.30
C VAL A 80 -8.47 13.04 -14.09
N ARG A 81 -8.34 11.72 -14.29
CA ARG A 81 -8.12 10.76 -13.20
C ARG A 81 -6.82 11.03 -12.46
N GLN A 82 -5.74 11.34 -13.19
CA GLN A 82 -4.45 11.68 -12.60
C GLN A 82 -4.54 12.96 -11.76
N LYS A 83 -5.24 14.00 -12.27
CA LYS A 83 -5.46 15.24 -11.53
C LYS A 83 -6.29 15.01 -10.27
N GLN A 84 -7.39 14.24 -10.37
CA GLN A 84 -8.20 13.85 -9.21
C GLN A 84 -7.38 13.11 -8.16
N HIS A 85 -6.53 12.16 -8.59
CA HIS A 85 -5.62 11.46 -7.70
C HIS A 85 -4.63 12.42 -7.02
N GLN A 86 -4.00 13.31 -7.78
CA GLN A 86 -3.07 14.32 -7.23
C GLN A 86 -3.75 15.25 -6.22
N ASP A 87 -4.94 15.74 -6.54
CA ASP A 87 -5.72 16.61 -5.65
C ASP A 87 -6.11 15.89 -4.35
N LEU A 88 -6.47 14.61 -4.45
CA LEU A 88 -6.82 13.77 -3.30
C LEU A 88 -5.59 13.48 -2.42
N VAL A 89 -4.46 13.11 -3.03
CA VAL A 89 -3.19 12.94 -2.31
C VAL A 89 -2.75 14.23 -1.64
N ALA A 90 -2.79 15.37 -2.35
CA ALA A 90 -2.40 16.68 -1.81
C ALA A 90 -3.25 17.08 -0.58
N ARG A 91 -4.52 16.66 -0.55
CA ARG A 91 -5.43 16.91 0.57
C ARG A 91 -5.19 15.97 1.76
N GLU A 92 -5.01 14.68 1.50
CA GLU A 92 -4.97 13.65 2.55
C GLU A 92 -3.57 13.47 3.15
N MET A 93 -2.51 13.61 2.34
CA MET A 93 -1.12 13.40 2.77
C MET A 93 -0.71 14.28 3.95
N PRO A 94 -1.02 15.60 4.02
CA PRO A 94 -0.67 16.41 5.18
C PRO A 94 -1.34 15.93 6.48
N GLN A 95 -2.58 15.44 6.39
CA GLN A 95 -3.32 14.92 7.55
C GLN A 95 -2.70 13.61 8.05
N LEU A 96 -2.33 12.72 7.12
CA LEU A 96 -1.64 11.49 7.46
C LEU A 96 -0.26 11.79 8.07
N ASN A 97 0.50 12.74 7.51
CA ASN A 97 1.80 13.14 8.05
C ASN A 97 1.70 13.69 9.48
N ALA A 98 0.72 14.54 9.78
CA ALA A 98 0.50 15.04 11.14
C ALA A 98 0.16 13.90 12.14
N ALA A 99 -0.58 12.90 11.70
CA ALA A 99 -0.85 11.72 12.52
C ALA A 99 0.38 10.83 12.70
N LEU A 100 1.23 10.70 11.67
CA LEU A 100 2.52 10.01 11.78
C LEU A 100 3.48 10.69 12.76
N GLU A 101 3.50 12.03 12.79
CA GLU A 101 4.24 12.76 13.82
C GLU A 101 3.70 12.48 15.22
N SER A 102 2.37 12.46 15.38
CA SER A 102 1.73 12.13 16.65
C SER A 102 2.04 10.69 17.07
N TYR A 103 2.01 9.75 16.12
CA TYR A 103 2.42 8.36 16.33
C TYR A 103 3.85 8.28 16.85
N ARG A 104 4.81 8.96 16.21
CA ARG A 104 6.22 8.92 16.64
C ARG A 104 6.41 9.48 18.04
N ARG A 105 5.74 10.59 18.37
CA ARG A 105 5.79 11.20 19.72
C ARG A 105 5.25 10.24 20.78
N LEU A 106 4.14 9.56 20.51
CA LEU A 106 3.51 8.61 21.44
C LEU A 106 4.33 7.32 21.57
N ALA A 107 4.86 6.81 20.46
CA ALA A 107 5.76 5.67 20.45
C ALA A 107 7.05 5.93 21.26
N ALA A 108 7.61 7.14 21.18
CA ALA A 108 8.80 7.53 21.94
C ALA A 108 8.60 7.50 23.47
N VAL A 109 7.36 7.65 23.94
CA VAL A 109 7.00 7.55 25.37
C VAL A 109 6.35 6.20 25.71
N TYR A 110 6.45 5.21 24.81
CA TYR A 110 5.89 3.87 24.98
C TYR A 110 4.36 3.85 25.17
N ASP A 111 3.65 4.85 24.62
CA ASP A 111 2.19 4.89 24.53
C ASP A 111 1.74 4.38 23.15
N PHE A 112 1.84 3.06 22.97
CA PHE A 112 1.55 2.42 21.68
C PHE A 112 0.05 2.37 21.37
N THR A 113 -0.81 2.31 22.38
CA THR A 113 -2.27 2.37 22.20
C THR A 113 -2.71 3.77 21.78
N GLY A 114 -2.10 4.81 22.36
CA GLY A 114 -2.23 6.18 21.89
C GLY A 114 -1.74 6.34 20.45
N ALA A 115 -0.58 5.78 20.12
CA ALA A 115 -0.02 5.83 18.76
C ALA A 115 -0.95 5.18 17.71
N ALA A 116 -1.48 3.99 17.98
CA ALA A 116 -2.49 3.33 17.14
C ALA A 116 -3.73 4.21 16.96
N SER A 117 -4.22 4.79 18.06
CA SER A 117 -5.41 5.65 18.06
C SER A 117 -5.20 6.93 17.25
N ALA A 118 -4.02 7.54 17.29
CA ALA A 118 -3.69 8.73 16.53
C ALA A 118 -3.78 8.48 15.02
N ILE A 119 -3.22 7.37 14.54
CA ILE A 119 -3.28 6.99 13.12
C ILE A 119 -4.69 6.61 12.69
N ARG A 120 -5.44 5.88 13.54
CA ARG A 120 -6.80 5.41 13.23
C ARG A 120 -7.82 6.52 13.04
N LYS A 121 -7.63 7.67 13.69
CA LYS A 121 -8.56 8.81 13.61
C LYS A 121 -8.56 9.51 12.25
N VAL A 122 -7.48 9.39 11.47
CA VAL A 122 -7.39 10.04 10.15
C VAL A 122 -8.25 9.27 9.14
N LYS A 123 -9.06 10.01 8.37
CA LYS A 123 -9.83 9.44 7.28
C LYS A 123 -9.04 9.61 5.98
N VAL A 124 -8.63 8.48 5.42
CA VAL A 124 -7.87 8.41 4.17
C VAL A 124 -8.62 7.53 3.20
N THR A 125 -8.85 8.03 2.00
CA THR A 125 -9.59 7.31 0.94
C THR A 125 -8.68 6.86 -0.19
N GLU A 126 -7.55 7.53 -0.40
CA GLU A 126 -6.55 7.10 -1.38
C GLU A 126 -6.01 5.70 -1.02
N PRO A 127 -6.03 4.72 -1.93
CA PRO A 127 -5.55 3.37 -1.65
C PRO A 127 -4.12 3.30 -1.10
N SER A 128 -3.16 4.04 -1.68
CA SER A 128 -1.75 4.02 -1.25
C SER A 128 -1.54 4.61 0.15
N LEU A 129 -2.24 5.71 0.46
CA LEU A 129 -2.19 6.33 1.77
C LEU A 129 -2.92 5.48 2.81
N ARG A 130 -4.01 4.80 2.43
CA ARG A 130 -4.75 3.88 3.31
C ARG A 130 -3.93 2.64 3.66
N GLU A 131 -3.16 2.12 2.70
CA GLU A 131 -2.21 1.04 2.94
C GLU A 131 -1.13 1.49 3.94
N THR A 132 -0.53 2.66 3.73
CA THR A 132 0.43 3.25 4.66
C THR A 132 -0.17 3.39 6.06
N GLN A 133 -1.37 3.95 6.17
CA GLN A 133 -2.10 4.09 7.42
C GLN A 133 -2.28 2.73 8.13
N ARG A 134 -2.72 1.70 7.40
CA ARG A 134 -2.91 0.34 7.96
C ARG A 134 -1.60 -0.25 8.47
N ASN A 135 -0.51 -0.07 7.74
CA ASN A 135 0.79 -0.62 8.13
C ASN A 135 1.30 0.00 9.45
N TYR A 136 1.15 1.31 9.62
CA TYR A 136 1.50 1.98 10.88
C TYR A 136 0.55 1.60 12.03
N GLN A 137 -0.74 1.33 11.76
CA GLN A 137 -1.66 0.79 12.78
C GLN A 137 -1.19 -0.59 13.25
N ASN A 138 -0.91 -1.50 12.33
CA ASN A 138 -0.41 -2.82 12.65
C ASN A 138 0.91 -2.76 13.44
N ALA A 139 1.81 -1.83 13.06
CA ALA A 139 3.05 -1.60 13.80
C ALA A 139 2.78 -1.18 15.26
N ALA A 140 1.87 -0.22 15.51
CA ALA A 140 1.51 0.15 16.88
C ALA A 140 0.84 -0.99 17.65
N ASP A 141 -0.02 -1.78 17.00
CA ASP A 141 -0.67 -2.92 17.65
C ASP A 141 0.37 -3.98 18.07
N TRP A 142 1.33 -4.30 17.20
CA TRP A 142 2.45 -5.18 17.55
C TRP A 142 3.34 -4.62 18.66
N LEU A 143 3.55 -3.30 18.72
CA LEU A 143 4.29 -2.65 19.81
C LEU A 143 3.53 -2.71 21.14
N ALA A 144 2.20 -2.55 21.12
CA ALA A 144 1.37 -2.70 22.31
C ALA A 144 1.43 -4.15 22.83
N GLU A 145 1.31 -5.13 21.95
CA GLU A 145 1.47 -6.55 22.29
C GLU A 145 2.89 -6.89 22.78
N TRP A 146 3.91 -6.31 22.15
CA TRP A 146 5.31 -6.43 22.58
C TRP A 146 5.45 -5.99 24.04
N LYS A 147 4.97 -4.79 24.38
CA LYS A 147 5.10 -4.24 25.73
C LYS A 147 4.34 -5.08 26.75
N ALA A 148 3.12 -5.50 26.42
CA ALA A 148 2.32 -6.36 27.29
C ALA A 148 2.99 -7.71 27.55
N THR A 149 3.54 -8.33 26.49
CA THR A 149 4.26 -9.61 26.58
C THR A 149 5.52 -9.48 27.42
N LEU A 150 6.32 -8.43 27.18
CA LEU A 150 7.53 -8.16 27.95
C LEU A 150 7.25 -7.92 29.43
N ILE A 151 6.16 -7.22 29.76
CA ILE A 151 5.72 -7.05 31.15
C ILE A 151 5.46 -8.40 31.81
N ASN A 152 4.75 -9.30 31.12
CA ASN A 152 4.44 -10.62 31.64
C ASN A 152 5.72 -11.46 31.83
N ASP A 153 6.63 -11.46 30.85
CA ASP A 153 7.89 -12.19 30.93
C ASP A 153 8.76 -11.71 32.10
N LEU A 154 8.88 -10.39 32.26
CA LEU A 154 9.65 -9.77 33.35
C LEU A 154 9.07 -10.12 34.72
N ASN A 155 7.75 -10.18 34.85
CA ASN A 155 7.09 -10.54 36.10
C ASN A 155 7.15 -12.05 36.41
N ALA A 156 7.19 -12.89 35.37
CA ALA A 156 7.22 -14.35 35.53
C ALA A 156 8.63 -14.89 35.77
N HIS A 157 9.63 -14.38 35.03
CA HIS A 157 10.96 -14.99 34.98
C HIS A 157 12.07 -14.06 35.48
N ASN A 158 11.80 -12.76 35.61
CA ASN A 158 12.80 -11.72 35.80
C ASN A 158 13.85 -11.68 34.67
N TYR A 159 14.64 -10.62 34.67
CA TYR A 159 15.85 -10.52 33.87
C TYR A 159 17.05 -10.39 34.82
N ASN A 160 18.13 -11.15 34.58
CA ASN A 160 19.33 -11.19 35.43
C ASN A 160 20.59 -10.60 34.75
N GLY A 161 20.46 -10.06 33.53
CA GLY A 161 21.56 -9.36 32.88
C GLY A 161 21.77 -7.96 33.46
N ALA A 162 22.97 -7.41 33.34
CA ALA A 162 23.26 -6.05 33.79
C ALA A 162 22.44 -5.02 33.01
N VAL A 163 21.86 -4.04 33.71
CA VAL A 163 21.10 -2.94 33.10
C VAL A 163 21.65 -1.62 33.61
N ILE A 164 22.03 -0.73 32.70
CA ILE A 164 22.58 0.59 33.04
C ILE A 164 21.50 1.65 32.80
N VAL A 165 21.23 2.48 33.81
CA VAL A 165 20.29 3.60 33.74
C VAL A 165 20.95 4.81 34.39
N SER A 166 21.18 5.89 33.63
CA SER A 166 21.80 7.13 34.13
C SER A 166 23.04 6.86 35.01
N ASP A 167 24.01 6.13 34.44
CA ASP A 167 25.28 5.73 35.09
C ASP A 167 25.15 4.79 36.29
N THR A 168 23.93 4.37 36.65
CA THR A 168 23.69 3.38 37.69
C THR A 168 23.56 2.00 37.06
N GLN A 169 24.40 1.06 37.49
CA GLN A 169 24.31 -0.35 37.09
C GLN A 169 23.40 -1.13 38.05
N TYR A 170 22.42 -1.82 37.47
CA TYR A 170 21.50 -2.73 38.15
C TYR A 170 21.82 -4.17 37.78
N ASN A 171 21.52 -5.10 38.69
CA ASN A 171 21.74 -6.54 38.50
C ASN A 171 20.62 -7.21 37.67
N GLY A 172 19.78 -6.42 37.02
CA GLY A 172 18.66 -6.89 36.20
C GLY A 172 17.34 -6.23 36.52
N ILE A 173 16.25 -6.87 36.10
CA ILE A 173 14.88 -6.37 36.21
C ILE A 173 14.05 -7.44 36.93
N ALA A 174 13.44 -7.08 38.06
CA ALA A 174 12.61 -7.93 38.91
C ALA A 174 11.12 -7.93 38.51
N GLY A 175 10.73 -7.08 37.57
CA GLY A 175 9.34 -6.99 37.14
C GLY A 175 9.03 -5.66 36.48
N ALA A 176 7.80 -5.54 36.01
CA ALA A 176 7.33 -4.38 35.27
C ALA A 176 5.82 -4.15 35.45
N THR A 177 5.44 -2.89 35.27
CA THR A 177 4.05 -2.45 35.13
C THR A 177 3.95 -1.62 33.84
N ALA A 178 2.76 -1.18 33.48
CA ALA A 178 2.56 -0.30 32.32
C ALA A 178 3.46 0.95 32.33
N ASN A 179 3.76 1.48 33.52
CA ASN A 179 4.43 2.77 33.70
C ASN A 179 5.86 2.67 34.23
N LYS A 180 6.20 1.60 34.94
CA LYS A 180 7.46 1.47 35.68
C LYS A 180 8.11 0.10 35.52
N LEU A 181 9.43 0.08 35.61
CA LEU A 181 10.28 -1.09 35.74
C LEU A 181 10.81 -1.19 37.17
N LYS A 182 10.83 -2.40 37.72
CA LYS A 182 11.42 -2.72 39.02
C LYS A 182 12.83 -3.28 38.78
N MET A 183 13.85 -2.49 39.07
CA MET A 183 15.25 -2.82 38.84
C MET A 183 15.84 -3.54 40.06
N LYS A 184 16.66 -4.56 39.84
CA LYS A 184 17.31 -5.33 40.91
C LYS A 184 18.49 -4.57 41.50
N VAL A 185 18.50 -4.42 42.81
CA VAL A 185 19.63 -3.88 43.60
C VAL A 185 20.04 -4.90 44.68
N PRO A 186 21.25 -4.81 45.26
CA PRO A 186 21.76 -5.83 46.19
C PRO A 186 20.82 -6.20 47.35
N TYR A 187 20.02 -5.24 47.82
CA TYR A 187 19.10 -5.42 48.96
C TYR A 187 17.64 -5.07 48.62
N GLY A 188 17.17 -5.42 47.41
CA GLY A 188 15.76 -5.27 47.04
C GLY A 188 15.55 -4.81 45.60
N SER A 189 14.61 -3.90 45.40
CA SER A 189 14.29 -3.35 44.08
C SER A 189 14.10 -1.84 44.10
N ALA A 190 14.55 -1.16 43.06
CA ALA A 190 14.32 0.26 42.82
C ALA A 190 13.37 0.45 41.64
N GLU A 191 12.53 1.48 41.65
CA GLU A 191 11.62 1.76 40.54
C GLU A 191 12.21 2.81 39.58
N THR A 192 12.07 2.58 38.28
CA THR A 192 12.37 3.56 37.23
C THR A 192 11.27 3.57 36.17
N THR A 193 11.21 4.61 35.34
CA THR A 193 10.27 4.68 34.22
C THR A 193 10.87 4.03 32.97
N TRP A 194 10.03 3.51 32.08
CA TRP A 194 10.46 2.91 30.81
C TRP A 194 11.36 3.84 29.99
N VAL A 195 11.01 5.12 29.92
CA VAL A 195 11.74 6.14 29.14
C VAL A 195 13.15 6.40 29.66
N LYS A 196 13.42 6.15 30.95
CA LYS A 196 14.77 6.32 31.52
C LYS A 196 15.70 5.19 31.12
N VAL A 197 15.18 4.00 30.83
CA VAL A 197 15.99 2.86 30.40
C VAL A 197 16.35 3.05 28.93
N PRO A 198 17.64 2.93 28.54
CA PRO A 198 18.02 3.01 27.14
C PRO A 198 17.23 2.00 26.31
N ALA A 199 16.65 2.47 25.21
CA ALA A 199 15.81 1.63 24.35
C ALA A 199 16.59 0.44 23.76
N THR A 200 17.90 0.59 23.55
CA THR A 200 18.81 -0.49 23.14
C THR A 200 18.89 -1.60 24.18
N THR A 201 18.95 -1.25 25.47
CA THR A 201 18.90 -2.24 26.55
C THR A 201 17.56 -2.96 26.56
N LEU A 202 16.46 -2.26 26.31
CA LEU A 202 15.14 -2.90 26.20
C LEU A 202 15.05 -3.88 25.02
N VAL A 203 15.72 -3.61 23.90
CA VAL A 203 15.85 -4.59 22.79
C VAL A 203 16.61 -5.83 23.24
N THR A 204 17.72 -5.68 23.96
CA THR A 204 18.50 -6.81 24.48
C THR A 204 17.67 -7.65 25.45
N VAL A 205 16.98 -7.00 26.39
CA VAL A 205 16.10 -7.66 27.35
C VAL A 205 14.97 -8.39 26.62
N SER A 206 14.24 -7.73 25.72
CA SER A 206 13.13 -8.36 25.01
C SER A 206 13.57 -9.51 24.13
N SER A 207 14.72 -9.37 23.46
CA SER A 207 15.28 -10.42 22.60
C SER A 207 15.66 -11.68 23.40
N SER A 208 16.04 -11.54 24.67
CA SER A 208 16.35 -12.68 25.54
C SER A 208 15.14 -13.58 25.85
N PHE A 209 13.93 -13.03 25.71
CA PHE A 209 12.67 -13.77 25.87
C PHE A 209 12.04 -14.19 24.54
N ALA A 210 12.62 -13.83 23.40
CA ALA A 210 12.03 -14.02 22.07
C ALA A 210 12.31 -15.43 21.51
N THR A 211 11.67 -16.44 22.10
CA THR A 211 11.88 -17.86 21.74
C THR A 211 11.00 -18.35 20.58
N ASP A 212 9.96 -17.61 20.20
CA ASP A 212 9.05 -17.96 19.11
C ASP A 212 8.98 -16.84 18.04
N ALA A 213 8.43 -17.20 16.87
CA ALA A 213 8.36 -16.32 15.71
C ALA A 213 7.58 -15.01 15.98
N ASP A 214 6.51 -15.08 16.76
CA ASP A 214 5.63 -13.93 17.02
C ASP A 214 6.32 -12.96 17.99
N ARG A 215 7.08 -13.48 18.96
CA ARG A 215 7.93 -12.67 19.84
C ARG A 215 9.11 -12.06 19.11
N GLN A 216 9.78 -12.82 18.25
CA GLN A 216 10.87 -12.32 17.40
C GLN A 216 10.37 -11.18 16.50
N TRP A 217 9.22 -11.38 15.86
CA TRP A 217 8.57 -10.35 15.03
C TRP A 217 8.34 -9.06 15.82
N ARG A 218 7.66 -9.16 16.97
CA ARG A 218 7.34 -8.01 17.83
C ARG A 218 8.57 -7.30 18.36
N CYS A 219 9.62 -8.04 18.74
CA CYS A 219 10.91 -7.45 19.10
C CYS A 219 11.56 -6.73 17.91
N GLY A 220 11.46 -7.30 16.71
CA GLY A 220 11.92 -6.67 15.47
C GLY A 220 11.21 -5.35 15.19
N VAL A 221 9.88 -5.30 15.36
CA VAL A 221 9.09 -4.06 15.21
C VAL A 221 9.56 -3.00 16.22
N PHE A 222 9.80 -3.38 17.48
CA PHE A 222 10.34 -2.46 18.47
C PHE A 222 11.75 -1.95 18.11
N ALA A 223 12.66 -2.85 17.73
CA ALA A 223 14.00 -2.49 17.29
C ALA A 223 13.97 -1.55 16.07
N TRP A 224 13.08 -1.80 15.11
CA TRP A 224 12.88 -0.91 13.96
C TRP A 224 12.40 0.47 14.40
N THR A 225 11.42 0.53 15.31
CA THR A 225 10.82 1.77 15.81
C THR A 225 11.85 2.71 16.47
N ILE A 226 12.85 2.15 17.13
CA ILE A 226 13.91 2.91 17.81
C ILE A 226 15.16 3.13 16.94
N GLY A 227 15.11 2.77 15.66
CA GLY A 227 16.21 2.95 14.70
C GLY A 227 17.34 1.92 14.77
N GLN A 228 17.16 0.80 15.50
CA GLN A 228 18.13 -0.29 15.56
C GLN A 228 17.99 -1.23 14.34
N THR A 229 18.29 -0.72 13.14
CA THR A 229 18.00 -1.39 11.86
C THR A 229 18.63 -2.78 11.73
N ASN A 230 19.86 -2.97 12.20
CA ASN A 230 20.53 -4.28 12.11
C ASN A 230 19.88 -5.32 13.02
N ALA A 231 19.57 -4.95 14.26
CA ALA A 231 18.88 -5.83 15.20
C ALA A 231 17.45 -6.14 14.72
N ALA A 232 16.74 -5.14 14.20
CA ALA A 232 15.42 -5.32 13.61
C ALA A 232 15.45 -6.33 12.46
N ARG A 233 16.41 -6.19 11.53
CA ARG A 233 16.55 -7.10 10.39
C ARG A 233 16.79 -8.54 10.83
N GLN A 234 17.71 -8.78 11.76
CA GLN A 234 17.99 -10.11 12.28
C GLN A 234 16.75 -10.76 12.93
N LEU A 235 15.99 -9.98 13.70
CA LEU A 235 14.75 -10.44 14.32
C LEU A 235 13.65 -10.72 13.29
N PHE A 236 13.53 -9.89 12.25
CA PHE A 236 12.61 -10.14 11.14
C PHE A 236 13.00 -11.36 10.30
N ASP A 237 14.30 -11.58 10.05
CA ASP A 237 14.80 -12.76 9.35
C ASP A 237 14.42 -14.05 10.09
N ALA A 238 14.65 -14.09 11.40
CA ALA A 238 14.29 -15.23 12.24
C ALA A 238 12.78 -15.46 12.24
N ALA A 239 12.00 -14.41 12.46
CA ALA A 239 10.54 -14.48 12.50
C ALA A 239 9.93 -14.94 11.16
N CYS A 240 10.38 -14.39 10.03
CA CYS A 240 9.90 -14.78 8.70
C CYS A 240 10.30 -16.21 8.33
N SER A 241 11.48 -16.66 8.76
CA SER A 241 11.94 -18.03 8.53
C SER A 241 11.06 -19.04 9.30
N ALA A 242 10.69 -18.72 10.54
CA ALA A 242 9.85 -19.57 11.36
C ALA A 242 8.35 -19.46 11.01
N LYS A 243 7.89 -18.29 10.55
CA LYS A 243 6.48 -18.02 10.19
C LYS A 243 6.40 -17.15 8.92
N PRO A 244 6.31 -17.78 7.73
CA PRO A 244 6.33 -17.08 6.44
C PRO A 244 5.20 -16.05 6.21
N SER A 245 4.11 -16.10 6.99
CA SER A 245 3.02 -15.10 6.89
C SER A 245 3.50 -13.66 7.17
N TYR A 246 4.65 -13.50 7.84
CA TYR A 246 5.23 -12.18 8.11
C TYR A 246 5.97 -11.56 6.91
N ILE A 247 6.24 -12.32 5.84
CA ILE A 247 6.99 -11.82 4.68
C ILE A 247 6.31 -10.62 4.03
N GLU A 248 4.98 -10.63 3.93
CA GLU A 248 4.25 -9.51 3.33
C GLU A 248 4.37 -8.25 4.18
N ALA A 249 4.15 -8.38 5.49
CA ALA A 249 4.28 -7.28 6.43
C ALA A 249 5.71 -6.72 6.48
N ARG A 250 6.72 -7.56 6.27
CA ARG A 250 8.13 -7.17 6.29
C ARG A 250 8.49 -6.15 5.22
N LYS A 251 7.85 -6.21 4.05
CA LYS A 251 8.10 -5.25 2.95
C LYS A 251 7.94 -3.80 3.40
N PHE A 252 6.95 -3.54 4.25
CA PHE A 252 6.74 -2.21 4.83
C PHE A 252 7.96 -1.75 5.64
N PHE A 253 8.48 -2.58 6.55
CA PHE A 253 9.60 -2.24 7.42
C PHE A 253 10.94 -2.11 6.66
N ASP A 254 11.10 -2.84 5.55
CA ASP A 254 12.29 -2.75 4.70
C ASP A 254 12.31 -1.44 3.87
N GLN A 255 11.14 -0.93 3.50
CA GLN A 255 10.99 0.26 2.64
C GLN A 255 10.81 1.57 3.41
N THR A 256 10.49 1.49 4.70
CA THR A 256 10.18 2.66 5.52
C THR A 256 11.16 2.83 6.66
N LYS A 257 11.47 4.10 6.95
CA LYS A 257 12.16 4.47 8.18
C LYS A 257 11.14 4.73 9.28
N PRO A 258 11.47 4.42 10.54
CA PRO A 258 10.63 4.73 11.70
C PRO A 258 10.28 6.22 11.78
#